data_AF-A0A8S0TGC8-F1
#
_entry.id   AF-A0A8S0TGC8-F1
#
_cell.length_a   1.000
_cell.length_b   1.000
_cell.length_c   1.000
_cell.angle_alpha   90.00
_cell.angle_beta   90.00
_cell.angle_gamma   90.00
#
_symmetry.space_group_name_H-M   'P 1'
#
loop_
_entity.id
_entity.type
_entity.pdbx_description
1 polymer ?
#
loop_
_entity_poly.entity_id
_entity_poly.type
_entity_poly.pdbx_seq_one_letter_code
_entity_poly.pdbx_strand_id
1 'polypeptide(L)'
;MEAILTQSVLNSLRHFMYRNAIFMCERLCAEFPSETNLQLLASCYLQNNQSHSAYYILKGTRMAECRYLFALSCFQMDLLKEAEAALCPPNESSAE
;
A
#
# COMPACT_ATOMS: atom_id res chain seq x y z
N MET A 1 12.00 12.94 13.93
CA MET A 1 12.66 11.65 13.67
C MET A 1 11.96 10.93 12.51
N GLU A 2 10.64 10.76 12.58
CA GLU A 2 9.78 10.26 11.48
C GLU A 2 10.09 10.89 10.11
N ALA A 3 10.07 12.23 9.99
CA ALA A 3 10.32 12.91 8.71
C ALA A 3 11.67 12.57 8.05
N ILE A 4 12.72 12.28 8.85
CA ILE A 4 14.04 11.90 8.33
C ILE A 4 13.96 10.49 7.73
N LEU A 5 13.31 9.56 8.42
CA LEU A 5 13.11 8.20 7.94
C LEU A 5 12.24 8.17 6.68
N THR A 6 11.14 8.92 6.65
CA THR A 6 10.32 9.07 5.44
C THR A 6 11.14 9.60 4.28
N GLN A 7 11.99 10.61 4.50
CA GLN A 7 12.85 11.15 3.46
C GLN A 7 13.89 10.13 2.96
N SER A 8 14.45 9.31 3.86
CA SER A 8 15.36 8.23 3.48
C SER A 8 14.65 7.16 2.64
N VAL A 9 13.43 6.76 3.00
CA VAL A 9 12.60 5.84 2.21
C VAL A 9 12.36 6.39 0.81
N LEU A 10 11.87 7.63 0.70
CA LEU A 10 11.62 8.30 -0.58
C LEU A 10 12.91 8.42 -1.41
N ASN A 11 14.04 8.70 -0.77
CA ASN A 11 15.31 8.76 -1.45
C ASN A 11 15.71 7.39 -2.03
N SER A 12 15.56 6.30 -1.28
CA SER A 12 15.81 4.96 -1.77
C SER A 12 14.87 4.55 -2.91
N LEU A 13 13.58 4.93 -2.86
CA LEU A 13 12.64 4.70 -3.95
C LEU A 13 13.06 5.42 -5.23
N ARG A 14 13.49 6.69 -5.14
CA ARG A 14 13.98 7.46 -6.30
C ARG A 14 15.20 6.83 -6.97
N HIS A 15 16.01 6.09 -6.22
CA HIS A 15 17.18 5.38 -6.73
C HIS A 15 16.88 3.89 -7.03
N PHE A 16 15.59 3.51 -7.07
CA PHE A 16 15.14 2.14 -7.34
C PHE A 16 15.70 1.09 -6.35
N MET A 17 16.12 1.52 -5.17
CA MET A 17 16.65 0.66 -4.11
C MET A 17 15.49 0.10 -3.26
N TYR A 18 14.59 -0.65 -3.88
CA TYR A 18 13.33 -1.05 -3.25
C TYR A 18 13.50 -1.86 -1.97
N ARG A 19 14.46 -2.78 -1.91
CA ARG A 19 14.76 -3.55 -0.70
C ARG A 19 15.15 -2.66 0.48
N ASN A 20 15.93 -1.60 0.22
CA ASN A 20 16.33 -0.65 1.26
C ASN A 20 15.15 0.22 1.67
N ALA A 21 14.33 0.65 0.70
CA ALA A 21 13.12 1.42 0.99
C ALA A 21 12.14 0.61 1.86
N ILE A 22 11.90 -0.66 1.54
CA ILE A 22 11.06 -1.57 2.34
C ILE A 22 11.62 -1.68 3.76
N PHE A 23 12.89 -2.05 3.91
CA PHE A 23 13.51 -2.22 5.24
C PHE A 23 13.38 -0.97 6.12
N MET A 24 13.66 0.21 5.55
CA MET A 24 13.52 1.46 6.28
C MET A 24 12.06 1.80 6.59
N CYS A 25 11.14 1.52 5.66
CA CYS A 25 9.72 1.80 5.83
C CYS A 25 9.06 0.86 6.85
N GLU A 26 9.50 -0.40 6.97
CA GLU A 26 9.06 -1.32 8.02
C GLU A 26 9.44 -0.80 9.41
N ARG A 27 10.69 -0.32 9.56
CA ARG A 27 11.14 0.32 10.80
C ARG A 27 10.35 1.58 11.10
N LEU A 28 10.10 2.41 10.09
CA LEU A 28 9.25 3.60 10.21
C LEU A 28 7.85 3.25 10.72
N CYS A 29 7.21 2.22 10.17
CA CYS A 29 5.88 1.79 10.60
C CYS A 29 5.87 1.18 12.01
N ALA A 30 6.94 0.49 12.41
CA ALA A 30 7.08 -0.08 13.74
C ALA A 30 7.27 1.01 14.82
N GLU A 31 7.99 2.08 14.51
CA GLU A 31 8.26 3.18 15.43
C GLU A 31 7.13 4.22 15.44
N PHE A 32 6.53 4.49 14.27
CA PHE A 32 5.47 5.46 14.06
C PHE A 32 4.30 4.80 13.30
N PRO A 33 3.45 4.03 14.01
CA PRO A 33 2.31 3.37 13.39
C PRO A 33 1.27 4.42 12.95
N SER A 34 1.15 4.62 11.64
CA SER A 34 0.16 5.50 11.03
C SER A 34 -0.34 4.91 9.71
N GLU A 35 -1.59 5.22 9.32
CA GLU A 35 -2.14 4.74 8.05
C GLU A 35 -1.35 5.27 6.84
N THR A 36 -0.81 6.49 6.92
CA THR A 36 0.06 7.09 5.89
C THR A 36 1.37 6.34 5.74
N ASN A 37 2.00 5.91 6.83
CA ASN A 37 3.24 5.13 6.77
C ASN A 37 2.98 3.71 6.22
N LEU A 38 1.84 3.10 6.56
CA LEU A 38 1.42 1.81 5.99
C LEU A 38 1.15 1.92 4.48
N GLN A 39 0.54 3.02 4.02
CA GLN A 39 0.36 3.29 2.59
C GLN A 39 1.71 3.41 1.87
N LEU A 40 2.69 4.10 2.47
CA LEU A 40 4.04 4.21 1.93
C LEU A 40 4.70 2.82 1.84
N LEU A 41 4.56 1.99 2.88
CA LEU A 41 5.08 0.63 2.90
C LEU A 41 4.45 -0.24 1.80
N ALA A 42 3.13 -0.20 1.65
CA ALA A 42 2.43 -0.92 0.59
C ALA A 42 2.88 -0.46 -0.81
N SER A 43 3.13 0.83 -0.99
CA SER A 43 3.70 1.38 -2.23
C SER A 43 5.11 0.82 -2.51
N CYS A 44 5.96 0.74 -1.48
CA CYS A 44 7.28 0.12 -1.59
C CYS A 44 7.19 -1.35 -2.01
N TYR A 45 6.24 -2.10 -1.44
CA TYR A 45 6.00 -3.49 -1.79
C TYR A 45 5.54 -3.68 -3.23
N LEU A 46 4.61 -2.84 -3.70
CA LEU A 46 4.12 -2.88 -5.09
C LEU A 46 5.22 -2.58 -6.10
N GLN A 47 6.08 -1.59 -5.82
CA GLN A 47 7.22 -1.29 -6.70
C GLN A 47 8.27 -2.43 -6.75
N ASN A 48 8.33 -3.26 -5.71
CA ASN A 48 9.18 -4.45 -5.67
C ASN A 48 8.47 -5.73 -6.18
N ASN A 49 7.31 -5.62 -6.82
CA ASN A 49 6.47 -6.74 -7.29
C ASN A 49 6.02 -7.69 -6.17
N GLN A 50 5.91 -7.21 -4.94
CA GLN A 50 5.43 -7.98 -3.78
C GLN A 50 3.96 -7.61 -3.48
N SER A 51 3.09 -7.79 -4.47
CA SER A 51 1.65 -7.48 -4.40
C SER A 51 0.95 -8.20 -3.26
N HIS A 52 1.34 -9.45 -2.97
CA HIS A 52 0.82 -10.22 -1.84
C HIS A 52 1.07 -9.52 -0.50
N SER A 53 2.26 -8.97 -0.25
CA SER A 53 2.54 -8.25 0.99
C SER A 53 1.71 -6.97 1.11
N ALA A 54 1.62 -6.21 0.02
CA ALA A 54 0.79 -4.99 -0.03
C ALA A 54 -0.69 -5.30 0.24
N TYR A 55 -1.21 -6.41 -0.29
CA TYR A 55 -2.58 -6.87 -0.07
C TYR A 55 -2.89 -7.05 1.42
N TYR A 56 -2.07 -7.80 2.17
CA TYR A 56 -2.34 -8.06 3.59
C TYR A 56 -2.21 -6.83 4.47
N ILE A 57 -1.33 -5.89 4.11
CA ILE A 57 -1.14 -4.63 4.84
C ILE A 57 -2.35 -3.72 4.64
N LEU A 58 -2.92 -3.68 3.43
CA LEU A 58 -4.00 -2.77 3.09
C LEU A 58 -5.41 -3.35 3.33
N LYS A 59 -5.52 -4.66 3.56
CA LYS A 59 -6.79 -5.35 3.82
C LYS A 59 -7.46 -4.79 5.07
N GLY A 60 -8.61 -4.14 4.89
CA GLY A 60 -9.40 -3.53 5.98
C GLY A 60 -9.14 -2.04 6.20
N THR A 61 -8.31 -1.39 5.38
CA THR A 61 -8.09 0.07 5.45
C THR A 61 -9.31 0.84 4.95
N ARG A 62 -9.62 1.99 5.58
CA ARG A 62 -10.79 2.83 5.26
C ARG A 62 -10.45 4.09 4.44
N MET A 63 -9.17 4.42 4.29
CA MET A 63 -8.72 5.58 3.51
C MET A 63 -8.89 5.36 2.01
N ALA A 64 -9.35 6.39 1.30
CA ALA A 64 -9.55 6.34 -0.14
C ALA A 64 -8.26 6.00 -0.92
N GLU A 65 -7.13 6.56 -0.50
CA GLU A 65 -5.82 6.35 -1.11
C GLU A 65 -5.32 4.90 -0.94
N CYS A 66 -5.58 4.29 0.23
CA CYS A 66 -5.28 2.90 0.50
C CYS A 66 -6.15 1.94 -0.30
N ARG A 67 -7.42 2.28 -0.56
CA ARG A 67 -8.32 1.46 -1.40
C ARG A 67 -7.79 1.29 -2.82
N TYR A 68 -7.24 2.36 -3.41
CA TYR A 68 -6.67 2.26 -4.76
C TYR A 68 -5.46 1.32 -4.79
N LEU A 69 -4.53 1.45 -3.84
CA LEU A 69 -3.37 0.56 -3.75
C LEU A 69 -3.77 -0.89 -3.44
N PHE A 70 -4.83 -1.09 -2.66
CA PHE A 70 -5.39 -2.41 -2.38
C PHE A 70 -5.96 -3.04 -3.66
N ALA A 71 -6.77 -2.29 -4.42
CA ALA A 71 -7.31 -2.75 -5.69
C ALA A 71 -6.19 -3.06 -6.71
N LEU A 72 -5.14 -2.23 -6.76
CA LEU A 72 -3.97 -2.47 -7.60
C LEU A 72 -3.22 -3.75 -7.18
N SER A 73 -3.09 -4.01 -5.88
CA SER A 73 -2.50 -5.25 -5.36
C SER A 73 -3.33 -6.47 -5.79
N CYS A 74 -4.66 -6.39 -5.66
CA CYS A 74 -5.59 -7.44 -6.11
C CYS A 74 -5.48 -7.69 -7.61
N PHE A 75 -5.43 -6.62 -8.42
CA PHE A 75 -5.27 -6.71 -9.86
C PHE A 75 -3.96 -7.41 -10.27
N GLN A 76 -2.83 -7.06 -9.63
CA GLN A 76 -1.55 -7.73 -9.86
C GLN A 76 -1.54 -9.20 -9.44
N MET A 77 -2.48 -9.63 -8.59
CA MET A 77 -2.65 -11.01 -8.14
C MET A 77 -3.77 -11.76 -8.89
N ASP A 78 -4.36 -11.15 -9.93
CA ASP A 78 -5.50 -11.69 -10.69
C ASP A 78 -6.79 -11.88 -9.85
N LEU A 79 -6.89 -11.18 -8.72
CA LEU A 79 -8.06 -11.16 -7.83
C LEU A 79 -9.06 -10.08 -8.29
N LEU A 80 -9.54 -10.20 -9.53
CA LEU A 80 -10.32 -9.14 -10.20
C LEU A 80 -11.61 -8.77 -9.46
N LYS A 81 -12.31 -9.74 -8.87
CA LYS A 81 -13.53 -9.50 -8.08
C LYS A 81 -13.26 -8.66 -6.83
N GLU A 82 -12.13 -8.90 -6.16
CA GLU A 82 -11.74 -8.12 -4.98
C GLU A 82 -11.26 -6.72 -5.38
N ALA A 83 -10.58 -6.59 -6.52
CA ALA A 83 -10.18 -5.31 -7.08
C ALA A 83 -11.39 -4.44 -7.42
N GLU A 84 -12.41 -5.01 -8.06
CA GLU A 84 -13.66 -4.34 -8.40
C GLU A 84 -14.41 -3.90 -7.14
N ALA A 85 -14.61 -4.81 -6.17
CA ALA A 85 -15.29 -4.51 -4.92
C ALA A 85 -14.58 -3.41 -4.10
N ALA A 86 -13.26 -3.31 -4.19
CA ALA A 86 -12.49 -2.27 -3.52
C ALA A 86 -12.65 -0.87 -4.12
N LEU A 87 -12.93 -0.79 -5.43
CA LEU A 87 -13.12 0.48 -6.15
C LEU A 87 -14.60 0.87 -6.25
N CYS A 88 -15.51 -0.10 -6.24
CA CYS A 88 -16.94 0.14 -6.33
C CYS A 88 -17.43 0.89 -5.08
N PRO A 89 -18.15 2.02 -5.22
CA PRO A 89 -18.79 2.67 -4.09
C PRO A 89 -19.85 1.73 -3.48
N PRO A 90 -20.13 1.83 -2.17
CA PRO A 90 -21.08 0.95 -1.47
C PRO A 90 -22.55 1.09 -1.92
N ASN A 91 -22.84 1.75 -3.05
CA ASN A 91 -24.19 2.11 -3.50
C ASN A 91 -24.58 1.60 -4.89
N GLU A 92 -23.79 0.71 -5.51
CA GLU A 92 -24.16 0.06 -6.80
C GLU A 92 -24.59 -1.40 -6.63
N SER A 93 -25.05 -1.78 -5.43
CA SER A 93 -25.61 -3.11 -5.14
C SER A 93 -27.09 -3.06 -4.74
N SER A 94 -27.85 -2.07 -5.22
CA SER A 94 -29.31 -1.95 -5.01
C SER A 94 -30.03 -1.29 -6.18
N ALA A 95 -29.56 -1.52 -7.41
CA ALA A 95 -30.26 -1.10 -8.63
C ALA A 95 -30.34 -2.29 -9.61
N GLU A 96 -31.03 -3.34 -9.18
CA GLU A 96 -31.70 -4.30 -10.07
C GLU A 96 -33.20 -4.21 -9.83
#